data_AF-A0A7Y3NXR9-F1
#
_entry.id   AF-A0A7Y3NXR9-F1
#
_cell.length_a   1.000
_cell.length_b   1.000
_cell.length_c   1.000
_cell.angle_alpha   90.00
_cell.angle_beta   90.00
_cell.angle_gamma   90.00
#
_symmetry.space_group_name_H-M   'P 1'
#
loop_
_entity.id
_entity.type
_entity.pdbx_description
1 polymer ?
#
loop_
_entity_poly.entity_id
_entity_poly.type
_entity_poly.pdbx_seq_one_letter_code
_entity_poly.pdbx_strand_id
1 'polypeptide(L)'
;MLSTLFVLSQLILASTVVLDPGHGGIDGGTFRQAMIEKHVVLDLAIRVKNHLSPYFTVKLTRESDHDLSLKYPSAIVKRHAKDLQNRLQFLRETKPLYAVSIHLNSSQQTKDRGPIVFYSKNQPQSVLMATMLQSALNRVAHTKQKPVMRNSLFLLRHAPCPINLVEVGFITNESDRQRLLQPLYQEQLATAITRGLLDFHRAESSPTHVLY
;
A
#
# COMPACT_ATOMS: atom_id res chain seq x y z
N MET A 1 5.26 35.63 -15.68
CA MET A 1 6.03 34.37 -15.57
C MET A 1 5.65 33.71 -14.25
N LEU A 2 4.86 32.65 -14.28
CA LEU A 2 4.62 31.83 -13.08
C LEU A 2 5.94 31.18 -12.69
N SER A 3 6.34 31.30 -11.43
CA SER A 3 7.60 30.72 -10.95
C SER A 3 7.59 29.20 -11.14
N THR A 4 8.74 28.62 -11.49
CA THR A 4 8.91 27.18 -11.72
C THR A 4 8.39 26.33 -10.54
N LEU A 5 8.49 26.86 -9.32
CA LEU A 5 7.92 26.30 -8.09
C LEU A 5 6.38 26.18 -8.11
N PHE A 6 5.68 27.17 -8.66
CA PHE A 6 4.22 27.16 -8.75
C PHE A 6 3.72 26.11 -9.75
N VAL A 7 4.40 25.98 -10.89
CA VAL A 7 4.08 24.97 -11.92
C VAL A 7 4.37 23.55 -11.42
N LEU A 8 5.49 23.33 -10.72
CA LEU A 8 5.80 22.06 -10.05
C LEU A 8 4.74 21.69 -8.99
N SER A 9 4.27 22.66 -8.19
CA SER A 9 3.22 22.41 -7.19
C SER A 9 1.87 22.03 -7.82
N GLN A 10 1.52 22.59 -8.98
CA GLN A 10 0.29 22.21 -9.70
C GLN A 10 0.40 20.86 -10.43
N LEU A 11 1.58 20.51 -10.98
CA LEU A 11 1.85 19.19 -11.58
C LEU A 11 1.80 18.04 -10.55
N ILE A 12 2.23 18.31 -9.32
CA ILE A 12 2.18 17.37 -8.20
C ILE A 12 0.72 17.07 -7.80
N LEU A 13 -0.15 18.09 -7.72
CA LEU A 13 -1.59 17.90 -7.41
C LEU A 13 -2.37 17.16 -8.52
N ALA A 14 -1.90 17.18 -9.77
CA ALA A 14 -2.54 16.46 -10.88
C ALA A 14 -2.29 14.94 -10.86
N SER A 15 -1.36 14.47 -10.05
CA SER A 15 -0.94 13.07 -10.04
C SER A 15 -1.74 12.23 -9.06
N THR A 16 -2.26 11.09 -9.54
CA THR A 16 -3.06 10.17 -8.71
C THR A 16 -2.18 9.09 -8.08
N VAL A 17 -2.34 8.86 -6.78
CA VAL A 17 -1.81 7.69 -6.06
C VAL A 17 -2.98 6.84 -5.58
N VAL A 18 -2.89 5.52 -5.74
CA VAL A 18 -3.91 4.60 -5.24
C VAL A 18 -3.43 3.87 -4.00
N LEU A 19 -4.24 3.90 -2.94
CA LEU A 19 -4.10 3.03 -1.79
C LEU A 19 -5.12 1.90 -1.90
N ASP A 20 -4.67 0.67 -1.69
CA ASP A 20 -5.51 -0.52 -1.73
C ASP A 20 -5.55 -1.17 -0.35
N PRO A 21 -6.51 -0.81 0.52
CA PRO A 21 -6.69 -1.51 1.78
C PRO A 21 -7.16 -2.94 1.48
N GLY A 22 -6.34 -3.93 1.85
CA GLY A 22 -6.61 -5.34 1.60
C GLY A 22 -7.96 -5.81 2.16
N HIS A 23 -8.53 -6.86 1.57
CA HIS A 23 -9.77 -7.49 2.04
C HIS A 23 -10.97 -6.51 2.08
N GLY A 24 -11.99 -6.77 2.91
CA GLY A 24 -13.17 -5.91 3.07
C GLY A 24 -14.48 -6.70 3.01
N GLY A 25 -15.52 -6.19 3.65
CA GLY A 25 -16.84 -6.81 3.66
C GLY A 25 -16.79 -8.23 4.23
N ILE A 26 -17.23 -9.22 3.45
CA ILE A 26 -17.22 -10.63 3.85
C ILE A 26 -15.80 -11.24 3.89
N ASP A 27 -14.83 -10.62 3.23
CA ASP A 27 -13.42 -11.02 3.35
C ASP A 27 -12.79 -10.32 4.56
N GLY A 28 -12.62 -11.07 5.65
CA GLY A 28 -11.98 -10.62 6.89
C GLY A 28 -10.48 -10.38 6.78
N GLY A 29 -9.82 -11.04 5.82
CA GLY A 29 -8.38 -11.29 5.91
C GLY A 29 -8.03 -12.16 7.10
N THR A 30 -6.83 -11.99 7.64
CA THR A 30 -6.40 -12.71 8.83
C THR A 30 -7.08 -12.19 10.11
N PHE A 31 -7.27 -13.10 11.07
CA PHE A 31 -7.95 -12.84 12.33
C PHE A 31 -7.22 -13.48 13.50
N ARG A 32 -7.09 -12.72 14.60
CA ARG A 32 -6.63 -13.26 15.88
C ARG A 32 -7.17 -12.45 17.04
N GLN A 33 -7.77 -13.14 18.01
CA GLN A 33 -8.42 -12.54 19.18
C GLN A 33 -9.52 -11.56 18.77
N ALA A 34 -9.36 -10.25 18.96
CA ALA A 34 -10.32 -9.24 18.53
C ALA A 34 -9.86 -8.47 17.29
N MET A 35 -8.65 -8.74 16.78
CA MET A 35 -8.09 -8.03 15.65
C MET A 35 -8.44 -8.74 14.34
N ILE A 36 -9.09 -8.00 13.44
CA ILE A 36 -9.42 -8.43 12.08
C ILE A 36 -8.64 -7.53 11.12
N GLU A 37 -7.90 -8.13 10.19
CA GLU A 37 -7.03 -7.42 9.24
C GLU A 37 -7.75 -6.29 8.50
N LYS A 38 -8.92 -6.58 7.91
CA LYS A 38 -9.65 -5.61 7.07
C LYS A 38 -9.92 -4.26 7.75
N HIS A 39 -10.10 -4.25 9.07
CA HIS A 39 -10.36 -3.03 9.84
C HIS A 39 -9.08 -2.24 10.06
N VAL A 40 -8.00 -2.91 10.46
CA VAL A 40 -6.69 -2.27 10.70
C VAL A 40 -6.14 -1.65 9.43
N VAL A 41 -6.20 -2.37 8.32
CA VAL A 41 -5.64 -1.89 7.05
C VAL A 41 -6.48 -0.77 6.43
N LEU A 42 -7.80 -0.76 6.66
CA LEU A 42 -8.66 0.35 6.23
C LEU A 42 -8.34 1.64 7.00
N ASP A 43 -8.29 1.56 8.34
CA ASP A 43 -7.97 2.72 9.17
C ASP A 43 -6.58 3.29 8.80
N LEU A 44 -5.59 2.40 8.67
CA LEU A 44 -4.24 2.79 8.28
C LEU A 44 -4.20 3.43 6.89
N ALA A 45 -4.92 2.88 5.90
CA ALA A 45 -4.98 3.46 4.56
C ALA A 45 -5.64 4.85 4.57
N ILE A 46 -6.67 5.09 5.39
CA ILE A 46 -7.30 6.40 5.53
C ILE A 46 -6.32 7.41 6.15
N ARG A 47 -5.55 7.02 7.16
CA ARG A 47 -4.48 7.89 7.72
C ARG A 47 -3.45 8.26 6.65
N VAL A 48 -2.94 7.26 5.92
CA VAL A 48 -1.98 7.49 4.83
C VAL A 48 -2.57 8.41 3.76
N LYS A 49 -3.85 8.24 3.39
CA LYS A 49 -4.58 9.14 2.49
C LYS A 49 -4.53 10.58 2.98
N ASN A 50 -4.86 10.81 4.24
CA ASN A 50 -4.90 12.14 4.83
C ASN A 50 -3.53 12.83 4.78
N HIS A 51 -2.45 12.10 5.08
CA HIS A 51 -1.09 12.65 5.00
C HIS A 51 -0.60 12.89 3.57
N LEU A 52 -1.06 12.11 2.58
CA LEU A 52 -0.67 12.25 1.18
C LEU A 52 -1.51 13.27 0.40
N SER A 53 -2.73 13.56 0.86
CA SER A 53 -3.68 14.46 0.16
C SER A 53 -3.17 15.89 -0.09
N PRO A 54 -2.28 16.48 0.73
CA PRO A 54 -1.64 17.76 0.39
C PRO A 54 -0.71 17.70 -0.83
N TYR A 55 -0.27 16.51 -1.24
CA TYR A 55 0.72 16.29 -2.30
C TYR A 55 0.14 15.57 -3.52
N PHE A 56 -0.91 14.77 -3.37
CA PHE A 56 -1.44 13.95 -4.46
C PHE A 56 -2.96 13.91 -4.43
N THR A 57 -3.54 13.62 -5.60
CA THR A 57 -4.90 13.08 -5.62
C THR A 57 -4.84 11.64 -5.13
N VAL A 58 -5.35 11.35 -3.92
CA VAL A 58 -5.30 9.99 -3.35
C VAL A 58 -6.65 9.30 -3.45
N LYS A 59 -6.67 8.14 -4.12
CA LYS A 59 -7.87 7.30 -4.25
C LYS A 59 -7.70 5.98 -3.51
N LEU A 60 -8.76 5.51 -2.87
CA LEU A 60 -8.77 4.19 -2.23
C LEU A 60 -9.61 3.22 -3.06
N THR A 61 -9.19 1.96 -3.14
CA THR A 61 -10.01 0.91 -3.78
C THR A 61 -11.33 0.70 -3.02
N ARG A 62 -11.31 0.86 -1.69
CA ARG A 62 -12.46 0.93 -0.80
C ARG A 62 -12.26 1.97 0.31
N GLU A 63 -13.31 2.72 0.64
CA GLU A 63 -13.31 3.74 1.71
C GLU A 63 -14.16 3.33 2.93
N SER A 64 -14.78 2.16 2.87
CA SER A 64 -15.58 1.57 3.94
C SER A 64 -15.42 0.05 3.96
N ASP A 65 -16.11 -0.64 4.88
CA ASP A 65 -16.04 -2.10 5.01
C ASP A 65 -16.88 -2.83 3.96
N HIS A 66 -16.40 -2.85 2.72
CA HIS A 66 -16.96 -3.63 1.62
C HIS A 66 -15.85 -4.30 0.81
N ASP A 67 -16.15 -5.44 0.20
CA ASP A 67 -15.31 -5.97 -0.88
C ASP A 67 -15.71 -5.31 -2.21
N LEU A 68 -14.85 -5.42 -3.22
CA LEU A 68 -15.10 -4.91 -4.56
C LEU A 68 -15.78 -5.96 -5.44
N SER A 69 -16.13 -7.15 -4.94
CA SER A 69 -16.62 -8.26 -5.76
C SER A 69 -17.95 -7.94 -6.48
N LEU A 70 -18.71 -6.97 -6.01
CA LEU A 70 -19.96 -6.52 -6.66
C LEU A 70 -19.81 -5.26 -7.52
N LYS A 71 -18.62 -4.64 -7.56
CA LYS A 71 -18.40 -3.33 -8.19
C LYS A 71 -18.58 -3.32 -9.70
N TYR A 72 -18.12 -4.37 -10.37
CA TYR A 72 -18.23 -4.51 -11.83
C TYR A 72 -18.92 -5.83 -12.22
N PRO A 73 -19.74 -5.84 -13.30
CA PRO A 73 -20.22 -7.07 -13.92
C PRO A 73 -19.05 -7.96 -14.37
N SER A 74 -19.13 -9.26 -14.10
CA SER A 74 -18.09 -10.21 -14.51
C SER A 74 -18.66 -11.61 -14.63
N ALA A 75 -18.17 -12.38 -15.60
CA ALA A 75 -18.44 -13.81 -15.70
C ALA A 75 -17.70 -14.65 -14.63
N ILE A 76 -16.80 -14.03 -13.87
CA ILE A 76 -16.06 -14.71 -12.79
C ILE A 76 -17.01 -15.04 -11.64
N VAL A 77 -17.19 -16.34 -11.41
CA VAL A 77 -18.09 -16.86 -10.37
C VAL A 77 -17.47 -16.77 -8.98
N LYS A 78 -16.15 -17.01 -8.85
CA LYS A 78 -15.48 -17.00 -7.54
C LYS A 78 -15.32 -15.57 -7.03
N ARG A 79 -16.04 -15.23 -5.95
CA ARG A 79 -16.02 -13.91 -5.30
C ARG A 79 -14.61 -13.34 -5.11
N HIS A 80 -13.68 -14.09 -4.52
CA HIS A 80 -12.32 -13.59 -4.26
C HIS A 80 -11.56 -13.23 -5.55
N ALA A 81 -11.69 -14.05 -6.60
CA ALA A 81 -11.11 -13.73 -7.90
C ALA A 81 -11.76 -12.48 -8.52
N LYS A 82 -13.07 -12.31 -8.34
CA LYS A 82 -13.80 -11.12 -8.80
C LYS A 82 -13.38 -9.85 -8.05
N ASP A 83 -13.18 -9.93 -6.72
CA ASP A 83 -12.67 -8.83 -5.91
C ASP A 83 -11.29 -8.36 -6.42
N LEU A 84 -10.34 -9.29 -6.58
CA LEU A 84 -9.00 -8.98 -7.09
C LEU A 84 -9.03 -8.37 -8.50
N GLN A 85 -9.88 -8.89 -9.39
CA GLN A 85 -10.05 -8.33 -10.73
C GLN A 85 -10.65 -6.92 -10.70
N ASN A 86 -11.57 -6.66 -9.78
CA ASN A 86 -12.19 -5.36 -9.64
C ASN A 86 -11.24 -4.32 -9.01
N ARG A 87 -10.32 -4.73 -8.14
CA ARG A 87 -9.17 -3.90 -7.70
C ARG A 87 -8.25 -3.57 -8.88
N LEU A 88 -7.92 -4.56 -9.71
CA LEU A 88 -7.11 -4.34 -10.91
C LEU A 88 -7.80 -3.40 -11.91
N GLN A 89 -9.11 -3.56 -12.11
CA GLN A 89 -9.91 -2.69 -12.96
C GLN A 89 -9.91 -1.26 -12.43
N PHE A 90 -10.05 -1.07 -11.12
CA PHE A 90 -9.93 0.24 -10.49
C PHE A 90 -8.58 0.90 -10.78
N LEU A 91 -7.47 0.16 -10.72
CA LEU A 91 -6.14 0.68 -11.07
C LEU A 91 -6.05 1.09 -12.56
N ARG A 92 -6.67 0.33 -13.47
CA ARG A 92 -6.71 0.65 -14.90
C ARG A 92 -7.51 1.91 -15.20
N GLU A 93 -8.65 2.09 -14.52
CA GLU A 93 -9.52 3.26 -14.70
C GLU A 93 -8.91 4.51 -14.08
N THR A 94 -8.26 4.39 -12.92
CA THR A 94 -7.67 5.54 -12.21
C THR A 94 -6.33 5.99 -12.78
N LYS A 95 -5.62 5.11 -13.49
CA LYS A 95 -4.30 5.38 -14.11
C LYS A 95 -3.33 6.09 -13.15
N PRO A 96 -3.07 5.52 -11.95
CA PRO A 96 -2.26 6.19 -10.96
C PRO A 96 -0.78 6.18 -11.35
N LEU A 97 -0.02 7.14 -10.82
CA LEU A 97 1.44 7.13 -10.88
C LEU A 97 2.02 5.85 -10.28
N TYR A 98 1.46 5.41 -9.15
CA TYR A 98 1.79 4.18 -8.45
C TYR A 98 0.69 3.82 -7.46
N ALA A 99 0.74 2.59 -6.96
CA ALA A 99 -0.21 2.07 -5.99
C ALA A 99 0.49 1.37 -4.81
N VAL A 100 -0.18 1.35 -3.67
CA VAL A 100 0.25 0.61 -2.48
C VAL A 100 -0.91 -0.19 -1.92
N SER A 101 -0.77 -1.52 -1.91
CA SER A 101 -1.71 -2.41 -1.22
C SER A 101 -1.25 -2.63 0.23
N ILE A 102 -2.14 -2.48 1.20
CA ILE A 102 -1.82 -2.51 2.63
C ILE A 102 -2.50 -3.72 3.28
N HIS A 103 -1.70 -4.54 3.96
CA HIS A 103 -2.10 -5.84 4.52
C HIS A 103 -1.48 -6.09 5.90
N LEU A 104 -1.96 -7.14 6.58
CA LEU A 104 -1.31 -7.74 7.74
C LEU A 104 -0.83 -9.16 7.44
N ASN A 105 0.37 -9.45 7.89
CA ASN A 105 0.94 -10.77 7.70
C ASN A 105 0.41 -11.76 8.74
N SER A 106 0.48 -13.03 8.40
CA SER A 106 0.22 -14.15 9.30
C SER A 106 1.23 -15.26 9.01
N SER A 107 1.83 -15.80 10.06
CA SER A 107 2.79 -16.89 9.97
C SER A 107 2.51 -17.96 11.01
N GLN A 108 2.81 -19.21 10.67
CA GLN A 108 2.82 -20.33 11.62
C GLN A 108 3.87 -20.12 12.72
N GLN A 109 4.94 -19.36 12.43
CA GLN A 109 5.98 -19.02 13.39
C GLN A 109 5.61 -17.72 14.11
N THR A 110 5.17 -17.82 15.36
CA THR A 110 4.76 -16.65 16.18
C THR A 110 5.87 -15.65 16.48
N LYS A 111 7.14 -16.02 16.25
CA LYS A 111 8.31 -15.16 16.37
C LYS A 111 8.50 -14.20 15.20
N ASP A 112 7.90 -14.50 14.04
CA ASP A 112 8.01 -13.65 12.86
C ASP A 112 7.35 -12.31 13.12
N ARG A 113 8.06 -11.21 12.88
CA ARG A 113 7.57 -9.88 13.22
C ARG A 113 8.13 -8.80 12.30
N GLY A 114 7.46 -7.67 12.36
CA GLY A 114 7.79 -6.47 11.63
C GLY A 114 7.21 -6.42 10.22
N PRO A 115 7.33 -5.25 9.59
CA PRO A 115 6.81 -4.99 8.27
C PRO A 115 7.62 -5.70 7.19
N ILE A 116 6.96 -6.17 6.14
CA ILE A 116 7.58 -6.73 4.94
C ILE A 116 6.93 -6.07 3.72
N VAL A 117 7.74 -5.48 2.86
CA VAL A 117 7.27 -4.90 1.60
C VAL A 117 7.53 -5.88 0.46
N PHE A 118 6.45 -6.35 -0.16
CA PHE A 118 6.50 -7.18 -1.34
C PHE A 118 6.48 -6.36 -2.63
N TYR A 119 7.23 -6.82 -3.62
CA TYR A 119 7.30 -6.23 -4.95
C TYR A 119 7.40 -7.31 -6.03
N SER A 120 7.10 -6.96 -7.28
CA SER A 120 7.48 -7.77 -8.45
C SER A 120 8.53 -7.02 -9.27
N LYS A 121 9.33 -7.75 -10.06
CA LYS A 121 10.32 -7.15 -10.98
C LYS A 121 9.70 -6.66 -12.29
N ASN A 122 8.38 -6.79 -12.45
CA ASN A 122 7.70 -6.41 -13.69
C ASN A 122 7.80 -4.89 -13.95
N GLN A 123 8.06 -4.11 -12.91
CA GLN A 123 8.24 -2.66 -12.99
C GLN A 123 9.43 -2.23 -12.11
N PRO A 124 10.53 -1.72 -12.69
CA PRO A 124 11.74 -1.34 -11.94
C PRO A 124 11.47 -0.35 -10.79
N GLN A 125 10.55 0.59 -10.98
CA GLN A 125 10.16 1.58 -9.98
C GLN A 125 9.63 0.93 -8.69
N SER A 126 8.96 -0.23 -8.79
CA SER A 126 8.46 -0.98 -7.64
C SER A 126 9.58 -1.48 -6.73
N VAL A 127 10.80 -1.67 -7.24
CA VAL A 127 11.96 -2.11 -6.42
C VAL A 127 12.47 -0.96 -5.55
N LEU A 128 12.61 0.23 -6.14
CA LEU A 128 13.03 1.43 -5.44
C LEU A 128 11.99 1.83 -4.39
N MET A 129 10.71 1.90 -4.78
CA MET A 129 9.60 2.19 -3.89
C MET A 129 9.55 1.22 -2.71
N ALA A 130 9.71 -0.09 -2.96
CA ALA A 130 9.73 -1.09 -1.89
C ALA A 130 10.87 -0.89 -0.90
N THR A 131 12.05 -0.51 -1.41
CA THR A 131 13.23 -0.27 -0.58
C THR A 131 13.03 0.92 0.35
N MET A 132 12.46 2.02 -0.16
CA MET A 132 12.19 3.22 0.63
C MET A 132 11.08 2.99 1.67
N LEU A 133 10.00 2.34 1.27
CA LEU A 133 8.92 1.92 2.18
C LEU A 133 9.45 1.03 3.30
N GLN A 134 10.19 -0.03 2.95
CA GLN A 134 10.74 -0.97 3.93
C GLN A 134 11.67 -0.27 4.93
N SER A 135 12.54 0.62 4.45
CA SER A 135 13.46 1.40 5.28
C SER A 135 12.71 2.30 6.27
N ALA A 136 11.66 2.99 5.82
CA ALA A 136 10.85 3.85 6.68
C ALA A 136 10.09 3.05 7.74
N LEU A 137 9.45 1.96 7.35
CA LEU A 137 8.68 1.09 8.24
C LEU A 137 9.56 0.40 9.28
N ASN A 138 10.77 -0.04 8.91
CA ASN A 138 11.74 -0.64 9.83
C ASN A 138 12.12 0.28 11.00
N ARG A 139 12.20 1.60 10.77
CA ARG A 139 12.52 2.57 11.83
C ARG A 139 11.45 2.62 12.91
N VAL A 140 10.18 2.57 12.52
CA VAL A 140 9.03 2.56 13.44
C VAL A 140 8.87 1.20 14.10
N ALA A 141 9.03 0.12 13.34
CA ALA A 141 8.83 -1.23 13.84
C ALA A 141 10.01 -1.76 14.68
N HIS A 142 11.16 -1.08 14.64
CA HIS A 142 12.44 -1.50 15.20
C HIS A 142 12.93 -2.85 14.65
N THR A 143 12.86 -2.99 13.33
CA THR A 143 13.25 -4.20 12.59
C THR A 143 14.28 -3.92 11.51
N LYS A 144 14.85 -4.97 10.90
CA LYS A 144 15.83 -4.88 9.82
C LYS A 144 15.43 -5.74 8.61
N GLN A 145 14.13 -5.84 8.35
CA GLN A 145 13.60 -6.62 7.24
C GLN A 145 14.02 -6.00 5.90
N LYS A 146 14.14 -6.83 4.87
CA LYS A 146 14.41 -6.39 3.49
C LYS A 146 13.13 -6.55 2.66
N PRO A 147 12.94 -5.72 1.62
CA PRO A 147 11.83 -5.94 0.70
C PRO A 147 12.01 -7.31 0.03
N VAL A 148 10.90 -7.99 -0.24
CA VAL A 148 10.89 -9.37 -0.75
C VAL A 148 10.21 -9.42 -2.10
N MET A 149 10.87 -10.00 -3.10
CA MET A 149 10.23 -10.23 -4.39
C MET A 149 9.18 -11.32 -4.27
N ARG A 150 7.97 -11.07 -4.79
CA ARG A 150 6.88 -12.04 -4.79
C ARG A 150 6.01 -11.94 -6.04
N ASN A 151 6.36 -12.74 -7.04
CA ASN A 151 5.65 -12.77 -8.32
C ASN A 151 4.32 -13.55 -8.27
N SER A 152 4.00 -14.26 -7.19
CA SER A 152 2.76 -15.04 -7.05
C SER A 152 1.53 -14.20 -6.73
N LEU A 153 1.69 -12.96 -6.27
CA LEU A 153 0.58 -12.09 -5.87
C LEU A 153 -0.05 -11.43 -7.10
N PHE A 154 -1.37 -11.56 -7.21
CA PHE A 154 -2.14 -11.17 -8.40
C PHE A 154 -1.93 -9.68 -8.77
N LEU A 155 -2.15 -8.76 -7.83
CA LEU A 155 -2.02 -7.33 -8.10
C LEU A 155 -0.58 -6.93 -8.48
N LEU A 156 0.43 -7.48 -7.79
CA LEU A 156 1.84 -7.21 -8.12
C LEU A 156 2.23 -7.69 -9.51
N ARG A 157 1.58 -8.75 -10.01
CA ARG A 157 1.84 -9.31 -11.33
C ARG A 157 1.16 -8.52 -12.45
N HIS A 158 -0.05 -8.03 -12.21
CA HIS A 158 -0.94 -7.56 -13.28
C HIS A 158 -1.22 -6.05 -13.29
N ALA A 159 -0.86 -5.31 -12.24
CA ALA A 159 -1.11 -3.87 -12.17
C ALA A 159 -0.46 -3.11 -13.35
N PRO A 160 -1.15 -2.11 -13.92
CA PRO A 160 -0.66 -1.32 -15.05
C PRO A 160 0.32 -0.19 -14.64
N CYS A 161 0.64 -0.09 -13.35
CA CYS A 161 1.45 0.96 -12.73
C CYS A 161 2.34 0.34 -11.64
N PRO A 162 3.41 1.02 -11.19
CA PRO A 162 4.25 0.54 -10.11
C PRO A 162 3.39 0.25 -8.87
N ILE A 163 3.62 -0.90 -8.24
CA ILE A 163 2.82 -1.33 -7.10
C ILE A 163 3.66 -2.13 -6.10
N ASN A 164 3.45 -1.84 -4.82
CA ASN A 164 3.95 -2.66 -3.72
C ASN A 164 2.80 -3.15 -2.85
N LEU A 165 2.99 -4.31 -2.22
CA LEU A 165 2.13 -4.80 -1.15
C LEU A 165 2.90 -4.69 0.15
N VAL A 166 2.39 -3.90 1.09
CA VAL A 166 2.99 -3.63 2.39
C VAL A 166 2.26 -4.45 3.44
N GLU A 167 2.92 -5.49 3.94
CA GLU A 167 2.53 -6.15 5.17
C GLU A 167 3.08 -5.32 6.34
N VAL A 168 2.22 -4.70 7.16
CA VAL A 168 2.70 -3.73 8.18
C VAL A 168 3.13 -4.37 9.50
N GLY A 169 2.89 -5.66 9.66
CA GLY A 169 3.28 -6.46 10.82
C GLY A 169 2.59 -7.83 10.81
N PHE A 170 2.94 -8.71 11.76
CA PHE A 170 2.36 -10.05 11.85
C PHE A 170 1.28 -10.11 12.93
N ILE A 171 0.03 -10.45 12.55
CA ILE A 171 -1.06 -10.63 13.52
C ILE A 171 -0.78 -11.77 14.53
N THR A 172 0.01 -12.76 14.11
CA THR A 172 0.39 -13.92 14.93
C THR A 172 1.50 -13.60 15.93
N ASN A 173 2.21 -12.48 15.78
CA ASN A 173 3.18 -12.02 16.74
C ASN A 173 2.53 -11.15 17.81
N GLU A 174 2.85 -11.41 19.07
CA GLU A 174 2.27 -10.66 20.18
C GLU A 174 2.66 -9.18 20.17
N SER A 175 3.94 -8.90 20.00
CA SER A 175 4.45 -7.53 20.05
C SER A 175 3.94 -6.69 18.88
N ASP A 176 3.82 -7.26 17.69
CA ASP A 176 3.20 -6.55 16.57
C ASP A 176 1.71 -6.33 16.82
N ARG A 177 0.96 -7.36 17.23
CA ARG A 177 -0.48 -7.22 17.47
C ARG A 177 -0.80 -6.18 18.54
N GLN A 178 -0.11 -6.21 19.67
CA GLN A 178 -0.33 -5.23 20.75
C GLN A 178 -0.04 -3.80 20.29
N ARG A 179 0.99 -3.59 19.47
CA ARG A 179 1.29 -2.27 18.90
C ARG A 179 0.26 -1.87 17.82
N LEU A 180 -0.14 -2.77 16.95
CA LEU A 180 -1.10 -2.51 15.86
C LEU A 180 -2.49 -2.12 16.38
N LEU A 181 -2.84 -2.45 17.63
CA LEU A 181 -4.05 -1.99 18.30
C LEU A 181 -3.94 -0.55 18.85
N GLN A 182 -2.74 0.02 18.90
CA GLN A 182 -2.51 1.36 19.46
C GLN A 182 -2.66 2.43 18.36
N PRO A 183 -3.55 3.42 18.52
CA PRO A 183 -3.73 4.50 17.54
C PRO A 183 -2.44 5.27 17.23
N LEU A 184 -1.58 5.48 18.24
CA LEU A 184 -0.30 6.16 18.06
C LEU A 184 0.65 5.37 17.14
N TYR A 185 0.70 4.05 17.27
CA TYR A 185 1.55 3.23 16.42
C TYR A 185 1.02 3.16 14.98
N GLN A 186 -0.31 3.10 14.80
CA GLN A 186 -0.93 3.21 13.48
C GLN A 186 -0.60 4.55 12.80
N GLU A 187 -0.61 5.65 13.56
CA GLU A 187 -0.21 6.97 13.07
C GLU A 187 1.28 7.03 12.68
N GLN A 188 2.16 6.42 13.48
CA GLN A 188 3.58 6.31 13.16
C GLN A 188 3.82 5.48 11.88
N LEU A 189 3.08 4.37 11.70
CA LEU A 189 3.12 3.58 10.48
C LEU A 189 2.62 4.39 9.28
N ALA A 190 1.51 5.14 9.43
CA ALA A 190 0.97 5.98 8.37
C ALA A 190 2.00 7.03 7.93
N THR A 191 2.59 7.72 8.90
CA THR A 191 3.68 8.70 8.68
C THR A 191 4.88 8.05 7.98
N ALA A 192 5.27 6.83 8.37
CA ALA A 192 6.39 6.12 7.75
C ALA A 192 6.10 5.72 6.30
N ILE A 193 4.89 5.22 6.00
CA ILE A 193 4.46 4.92 4.63
C ILE A 193 4.48 6.19 3.79
N THR A 194 3.86 7.27 4.27
CA THR A 194 3.86 8.57 3.58
C THR A 194 5.27 9.08 3.30
N ARG A 195 6.17 9.03 4.30
CA ARG A 195 7.56 9.42 4.11
C ARG A 195 8.25 8.57 3.05
N GLY A 196 8.08 7.25 3.10
CA GLY A 196 8.67 6.34 2.10
C GLY A 196 8.21 6.66 0.68
N LEU A 197 6.94 7.01 0.49
CA LEU A 197 6.39 7.39 -0.82
C LEU A 197 6.87 8.77 -1.29
N LEU A 198 6.95 9.75 -0.38
CA LEU A 198 7.48 11.09 -0.71
C LEU A 198 8.99 11.06 -1.00
N ASP A 199 9.76 10.21 -0.31
CA ASP A 199 11.17 9.98 -0.61
C ASP A 199 11.31 9.32 -2.00
N PHE A 200 10.47 8.32 -2.31
CA PHE A 200 10.45 7.66 -3.62
C PHE A 200 10.12 8.62 -4.75
N HIS A 201 9.05 9.40 -4.61
CA HIS A 201 8.64 10.37 -5.62
C HIS A 201 9.72 11.42 -5.91
N ARG A 202 10.42 11.90 -4.87
CA ARG A 202 11.56 12.83 -5.03
C ARG A 202 12.73 12.20 -5.79
N ALA A 203 13.03 10.93 -5.54
CA ALA A 203 14.08 10.21 -6.25
C ALA A 203 13.75 10.02 -7.74
N GLU A 204 12.52 9.62 -8.07
CA GLU A 204 12.07 9.48 -9.47
C GLU A 204 12.02 10.82 -10.23
N SER A 205 11.72 11.92 -9.52
CA SER A 205 11.65 13.27 -10.11
C SER A 205 13.02 13.95 -10.24
N SER A 206 14.10 13.30 -9.77
CA SER A 206 15.44 13.88 -9.85
C SER A 206 16.00 13.76 -11.28
N PRO A 207 16.58 14.83 -11.87
CA PRO A 207 17.04 14.86 -13.27
C PRO A 207 18.05 13.79 -13.68
N THR A 208 18.64 13.08 -12.73
CA THR A 208 19.62 12.01 -12.97
C THR A 208 19.03 10.73 -13.59
N HIS A 209 17.71 10.62 -13.73
CA HIS A 209 17.05 9.47 -14.38
C HIS A 209 16.55 9.73 -15.81
N VAL A 210 16.76 10.93 -16.37
CA VAL A 210 16.48 11.23 -17.79
C VAL A 210 17.76 11.15 -18.62
N LEU A 211 18.50 10.05 -18.52
CA LEU A 211 19.49 9.66 -19.53
C LEU A 211 19.64 8.14 -19.42
N TYR A 212 19.10 7.40 -20.39
CA TYR A 212 19.71 6.32 -21.17
C TYR A 212 18.71 5.82 -22.21
#